data_AF-A0A7R9MQX5-F1
#
_entry.id   AF-A0A7R9MQX5-F1
#
_cell.length_a   1.000
_cell.length_b   1.000
_cell.length_c   1.000
_cell.angle_alpha   90.00
_cell.angle_beta   90.00
_cell.angle_gamma   90.00
#
_symmetry.space_group_name_H-M   'P 1'
#
loop_
_entity.id
_entity.type
_entity.pdbx_description
1 polymer ?
#
loop_
_entity_poly.entity_id
_entity_poly.type
_entity_poly.pdbx_seq_one_letter_code
_entity_poly.pdbx_strand_id
1 'polypeptide(L)'
;MWRNSLYFYLHQGYMVEMFTVITGFLTSYSILNKLSRDSSKFNYITHVLKIYLKTTLVMIGHLIIVHILDTIGEGPHWKRFGQMNYIQNCDNFFDNYILHIQNYRLFNRNILNMCAPYAYYLCVYIHLSILAP
;
A
#
# COMPACT_ATOMS: atom_id res chain seq x y z
N MET A 1 -29.65 -3.99 6.74
CA MET A 1 -28.32 -4.62 6.66
C MET A 1 -27.31 -3.83 5.81
N TRP A 2 -27.71 -3.23 4.68
CA TRP A 2 -26.83 -2.40 3.81
C TRP A 2 -26.31 -1.08 4.42
N ARG A 3 -27.10 -0.43 5.29
CA ARG A 3 -26.74 0.85 5.92
C ARG A 3 -25.49 0.76 6.81
N ASN A 4 -25.29 -0.37 7.48
CA ASN A 4 -24.12 -0.60 8.34
C ASN A 4 -22.86 -0.95 7.52
N SER A 5 -23.03 -1.60 6.36
CA SER A 5 -21.91 -1.93 5.48
C SER A 5 -21.34 -0.67 4.82
N LEU A 6 -22.18 0.26 4.38
CA LEU A 6 -21.73 1.51 3.77
C LEU A 6 -20.96 2.38 4.77
N TYR A 7 -21.43 2.44 6.01
CA TYR A 7 -20.77 3.15 7.10
C TYR A 7 -19.37 2.60 7.40
N PHE A 8 -19.23 1.27 7.37
CA PHE A 8 -17.94 0.60 7.60
C PHE A 8 -16.93 0.88 6.48
N TYR A 9 -17.37 0.85 5.21
CA TYR A 9 -16.51 1.17 4.06
C TYR A 9 -16.09 2.64 4.02
N LEU A 10 -17.02 3.56 4.28
CA LEU A 10 -16.72 5.00 4.34
C LEU A 10 -15.75 5.32 5.49
N HIS A 11 -15.97 4.73 6.67
CA HIS A 11 -15.11 4.96 7.84
C HIS A 11 -13.70 4.38 7.66
N GLN A 12 -13.54 3.26 6.95
CA GLN A 12 -12.22 2.75 6.57
C GLN A 12 -11.49 3.72 5.63
N GLY A 13 -12.18 4.29 4.65
CA GLY A 13 -11.60 5.27 3.71
C GLY A 13 -11.06 6.53 4.39
N TYR A 14 -11.85 7.15 5.28
CA TYR A 14 -11.42 8.38 5.97
C TYR A 14 -10.21 8.18 6.90
N MET A 15 -10.19 7.08 7.65
CA MET A 15 -9.07 6.78 8.56
C MET A 15 -7.78 6.59 7.77
N VAL A 16 -7.88 5.87 6.65
CA VAL A 16 -6.80 5.61 5.72
C VAL A 16 -6.17 6.90 5.16
N GLU A 17 -7.01 7.85 4.72
CA GLU A 17 -6.52 9.10 4.15
C GLU A 17 -5.81 9.93 5.22
N MET A 18 -6.35 9.96 6.44
CA MET A 18 -5.70 10.62 7.57
C MET A 18 -4.33 10.03 7.91
N PHE A 19 -4.22 8.70 7.96
CA PHE A 19 -2.92 8.04 8.18
C PHE A 19 -1.91 8.41 7.08
N THR A 20 -2.37 8.51 5.84
CA THR A 20 -1.52 8.89 4.70
C THR A 20 -1.00 10.33 4.85
N VAL A 21 -1.87 11.27 5.21
CA VAL A 21 -1.48 12.67 5.43
C VAL A 21 -0.51 12.80 6.61
N ILE A 22 -0.79 12.15 7.73
CA ILE A 22 0.05 12.20 8.93
C ILE A 22 1.43 11.59 8.64
N THR A 23 1.48 10.43 7.98
CA THR A 23 2.75 9.77 7.65
C THR A 23 3.55 10.59 6.64
N GLY A 24 2.91 11.20 5.65
CA GLY A 24 3.55 12.12 4.71
C GLY A 24 4.17 13.33 5.44
N PHE A 25 3.39 14.00 6.29
CA PHE A 25 3.87 15.13 7.09
C PHE A 25 5.07 14.75 7.96
N LEU A 26 4.97 13.63 8.69
CA LEU A 26 6.03 13.17 9.59
C LEU A 26 7.30 12.80 8.81
N THR A 27 7.16 12.20 7.63
CA THR A 27 8.29 11.80 6.79
C THR A 27 9.04 13.04 6.30
N SER A 28 8.32 14.03 5.74
CA SER A 28 8.90 15.30 5.30
C SER A 28 9.55 16.05 6.46
N TYR A 29 8.87 16.16 7.61
CA TYR A 29 9.44 16.81 8.80
C TYR A 29 10.72 16.11 9.29
N SER A 30 10.76 14.78 9.27
CA SER A 30 11.94 14.01 9.67
C SER A 30 13.13 14.24 8.73
N ILE A 31 12.87 14.29 7.42
CA ILE A 31 13.91 14.53 6.41
C ILE A 31 14.44 15.96 6.54
N LEU A 32 13.56 16.97 6.60
CA LEU A 32 13.94 18.37 6.81
C LEU A 32 14.74 18.58 8.09
N ASN A 33 14.35 17.93 9.20
CA ASN A 33 15.08 18.03 10.47
C ASN A 33 16.45 17.31 10.43
N LYS A 34 16.62 16.29 9.59
CA LYS A 34 17.94 15.67 9.37
C LYS A 34 18.82 16.54 8.48
N LEU A 35 18.25 17.12 7.43
CA LEU A 35 18.94 18.06 6.54
C LEU A 35 19.40 19.31 7.30
N SER A 36 18.60 19.84 8.23
CA SER A 36 18.97 21.03 9.01
C SER A 36 20.08 20.77 10.03
N ARG A 37 20.18 19.54 10.57
CA ARG A 37 21.20 19.17 11.56
C ARG A 37 22.50 18.68 10.95
N ASP A 38 22.44 17.89 9.88
CA ASP A 38 23.58 17.19 9.28
C ASP A 38 23.55 17.27 7.74
N SER A 39 23.51 18.50 7.20
CA SER A 39 23.39 18.75 5.76
C SER A 39 24.50 18.08 4.92
N SER A 40 25.70 17.86 5.48
CA SER A 40 26.83 17.27 4.73
C SER A 40 26.85 15.74 4.68
N LYS A 41 26.08 15.03 5.52
CA LYS A 41 26.13 13.57 5.65
C LYS A 41 24.87 12.85 5.16
N PHE A 42 23.80 13.59 4.86
CA PHE A 42 22.54 12.98 4.46
C PHE A 42 22.52 12.62 2.97
N ASN A 43 22.76 11.34 2.66
CA ASN A 43 22.58 10.81 1.31
C ASN A 43 21.11 10.43 1.08
N TYR A 44 20.38 11.31 0.41
CA TYR A 44 18.97 11.14 0.05
C TYR A 44 18.71 9.84 -0.74
N ILE A 45 19.55 9.53 -1.73
CA ILE A 45 19.38 8.31 -2.55
C ILE A 45 19.49 7.06 -1.69
N THR A 46 20.49 7.00 -0.79
CA THR A 46 20.64 5.87 0.14
C THR A 46 19.45 5.77 1.09
N HIS A 47 18.87 6.89 1.50
CA HIS A 47 17.69 6.92 2.34
C HIS A 47 16.46 6.33 1.63
N VAL A 48 16.19 6.79 0.40
CA VAL A 48 15.08 6.30 -0.43
C VAL A 48 15.26 4.82 -0.77
N LEU A 49 16.47 4.37 -1.12
CA LEU A 49 16.75 2.95 -1.38
C LEU A 49 16.45 2.06 -0.18
N LYS A 50 16.83 2.49 1.04
CA LYS A 50 16.52 1.75 2.28
C LYS A 50 15.01 1.64 2.49
N ILE A 51 14.28 2.74 2.26
CA ILE A 51 12.81 2.75 2.35
C ILE A 51 12.20 1.82 1.31
N TYR A 52 12.68 1.87 0.08
CA TYR A 52 12.21 1.02 -1.02
C TYR A 52 12.42 -0.46 -0.72
N LEU A 53 13.62 -0.86 -0.29
CA LEU A 53 13.92 -2.26 0.05
C LEU A 53 13.08 -2.76 1.24
N LYS A 54 12.99 -1.96 2.30
CA LYS A 54 12.17 -2.30 3.48
C LYS A 54 10.70 -2.48 3.11
N THR A 55 10.16 -1.54 2.34
CA THR A 55 8.74 -1.56 1.97
C THR A 55 8.45 -2.68 0.97
N THR A 56 9.37 -2.98 0.07
CA THR A 56 9.26 -4.11 -0.86
C THR A 56 9.24 -5.45 -0.12
N LEU A 57 10.05 -5.63 0.93
CA LEU A 57 10.00 -6.83 1.76
C LEU A 57 8.63 -7.01 2.43
N VAL A 58 8.07 -5.91 2.96
CA VAL A 58 6.71 -5.92 3.54
C VAL A 58 5.65 -6.26 2.48
N MET A 59 5.79 -5.70 1.27
CA MET A 59 4.90 -5.99 0.15
C MET A 59 4.93 -7.48 -0.22
N ILE A 60 6.12 -8.07 -0.36
CA ILE A 60 6.28 -9.50 -0.66
C ILE A 60 5.61 -10.34 0.43
N GLY A 61 5.85 -10.03 1.71
CA GLY A 61 5.18 -10.71 2.82
C GLY A 61 3.66 -10.61 2.74
N HIS A 62 3.13 -9.46 2.37
CA HIS A 62 1.69 -9.28 2.16
C HIS A 62 1.14 -10.13 1.01
N LEU A 63 1.83 -10.15 -0.13
CA LEU A 63 1.45 -10.98 -1.28
C LEU A 63 1.46 -12.47 -0.95
N ILE A 64 2.46 -12.94 -0.20
CA ILE A 64 2.52 -14.33 0.28
C ILE A 64 1.32 -14.64 1.17
N ILE A 65 0.96 -13.75 2.10
CA ILE A 65 -0.21 -13.94 2.97
C ILE A 65 -1.50 -14.01 2.14
N VAL A 66 -1.66 -13.14 1.14
CA VAL A 66 -2.83 -13.17 0.25
C VAL A 66 -2.92 -14.50 -0.52
N HIS A 67 -1.78 -15.02 -0.98
CA HIS A 67 -1.73 -16.30 -1.68
C HIS A 67 -2.03 -17.49 -0.76
N ILE A 68 -1.48 -17.49 0.46
CA ILE A 68 -1.75 -18.51 1.48
C ILE A 68 -3.24 -18.49 1.88
N LEU A 69 -3.81 -17.30 2.05
CA LEU A 69 -5.20 -17.16 2.43
C LEU A 69 -6.15 -17.80 1.40
N ASP A 70 -5.83 -17.79 0.11
CA ASP A 70 -6.60 -18.51 -0.91
C ASP A 70 -6.71 -20.01 -0.62
N THR A 71 -5.60 -20.59 -0.17
CA THR A 71 -5.51 -22.04 0.07
C THR A 71 -6.11 -22.49 1.39
N ILE A 72 -6.15 -21.62 2.41
CA ILE A 72 -6.61 -21.96 3.77
C ILE A 72 -8.03 -21.44 4.04
N GLY A 73 -8.50 -20.48 3.25
CA GLY A 73 -9.80 -19.86 3.46
C GLY A 73 -10.95 -20.81 3.15
N GLU A 74 -11.64 -21.26 4.19
CA GLU A 74 -12.91 -21.97 4.06
C GLU A 74 -13.97 -21.26 4.89
N GLY A 75 -15.05 -20.80 4.24
CA GLY A 75 -16.16 -20.17 4.96
C GLY A 75 -17.16 -19.42 4.07
N PRO A 76 -18.37 -19.12 4.60
CA PRO A 76 -19.42 -18.41 3.86
C PRO A 76 -19.02 -16.96 3.51
N HIS A 77 -18.21 -16.32 4.37
CA HIS A 77 -17.60 -15.03 4.06
C HIS A 77 -16.42 -15.16 3.08
N TRP A 78 -15.70 -16.28 3.11
CA TRP A 78 -14.59 -16.53 2.19
C TRP A 78 -15.06 -16.60 0.74
N LYS A 79 -16.20 -17.25 0.47
CA LYS A 79 -16.82 -17.22 -0.87
C LYS A 79 -17.07 -15.81 -1.37
N ARG A 80 -17.43 -14.88 -0.48
CA ARG A 80 -17.66 -13.48 -0.83
C ARG A 80 -16.36 -12.70 -1.06
N PHE A 81 -15.29 -13.00 -0.32
CA PHE A 81 -13.97 -12.39 -0.51
C PHE A 81 -13.21 -12.97 -1.72
N GLY A 82 -13.23 -14.29 -1.91
CA GLY A 82 -12.64 -14.98 -3.06
C GLY A 82 -13.35 -14.64 -4.38
N GLN A 83 -14.67 -14.43 -4.37
CA GLN A 83 -15.42 -13.97 -5.55
C GLN A 83 -15.20 -12.49 -5.91
N MET A 84 -14.58 -11.68 -5.04
CA MET A 84 -14.25 -10.28 -5.36
C MET A 84 -12.98 -10.12 -6.20
N ASN A 85 -12.51 -11.18 -6.86
CA ASN A 85 -11.33 -11.18 -7.73
C ASN A 85 -10.02 -10.71 -7.07
N TYR A 86 -9.98 -10.58 -5.73
CA TYR A 86 -8.81 -10.09 -4.99
C TYR A 86 -7.58 -10.98 -5.16
N ILE A 87 -7.78 -12.26 -5.39
CA ILE A 87 -6.71 -13.26 -5.43
C ILE A 87 -6.36 -13.62 -6.87
N GLN A 88 -7.37 -13.86 -7.71
CA GLN A 88 -7.17 -14.23 -9.13
C GLN A 88 -6.49 -13.13 -9.95
N ASN A 89 -6.58 -11.86 -9.54
CA ASN A 89 -5.89 -10.76 -10.21
C ASN A 89 -4.43 -10.59 -9.76
N CYS A 90 -3.95 -11.32 -8.76
CA CYS A 90 -2.57 -11.16 -8.26
C CYS A 90 -1.52 -11.59 -9.28
N ASP A 91 -1.77 -12.66 -10.02
CA ASP A 91 -0.79 -13.22 -10.97
C ASP A 91 -0.52 -12.27 -12.15
N ASN A 92 -1.54 -11.55 -12.60
CA ASN A 92 -1.42 -10.62 -13.73
C ASN A 92 -0.75 -9.29 -13.37
N PHE A 93 -0.65 -8.97 -12.07
CA PHE A 93 -0.17 -7.66 -11.63
C PHE A 93 0.98 -7.71 -10.63
N PHE A 94 1.52 -8.89 -10.33
CA PHE A 94 2.60 -9.11 -9.37
C PHE A 94 3.77 -8.12 -9.54
N ASP A 95 4.24 -7.95 -10.77
CA ASP A 95 5.34 -7.03 -11.10
C ASP A 95 5.04 -5.57 -10.73
N ASN A 96 3.77 -5.16 -10.81
CA ASN A 96 3.37 -3.79 -10.48
C ASN A 96 3.42 -3.53 -8.98
N TYR A 97 3.20 -4.55 -8.15
CA TYR A 97 3.34 -4.43 -6.69
C TYR A 97 4.81 -4.36 -6.27
N ILE A 98 5.70 -5.09 -6.94
CA ILE A 98 7.15 -4.99 -6.70
C ILE A 98 7.68 -3.62 -7.09
N LEU A 99 7.23 -3.09 -8.23
CA LEU A 99 7.63 -1.77 -8.69
C LEU A 99 6.89 -0.63 -7.99
N HIS A 100 5.90 -0.95 -7.15
CA HIS A 100 5.04 0.01 -6.44
C HIS A 100 4.26 0.97 -7.36
N ILE A 101 4.01 0.58 -8.60
CA ILE A 101 3.34 1.42 -9.62
C ILE A 101 1.86 1.07 -9.82
N GLN A 102 1.31 0.15 -9.03
CA GLN A 102 -0.04 -0.34 -9.22
C GLN A 102 -1.07 0.78 -9.08
N ASN A 103 -0.80 1.81 -8.25
CA ASN A 103 -1.70 2.95 -8.05
C ASN A 103 -1.93 3.75 -9.35
N TYR A 104 -0.94 3.78 -10.25
CA TYR A 104 -1.05 4.49 -11.53
C TYR A 104 -1.64 3.61 -12.63
N ARG A 105 -1.24 2.33 -12.71
CA ARG A 105 -1.74 1.41 -13.76
C ARG A 105 -3.17 0.92 -13.51
N LEU A 106 -3.57 0.82 -12.25
CA LEU A 106 -4.91 0.36 -11.88
C LEU A 106 -5.90 1.51 -11.71
N PHE A 107 -5.48 2.78 -11.75
CA PHE A 107 -6.39 3.94 -11.72
C PHE A 107 -7.42 3.92 -12.86
N ASN A 108 -7.04 3.34 -14.01
CA ASN A 108 -7.90 3.21 -15.19
C ASN A 108 -8.75 1.92 -15.19
N ARG A 109 -8.66 1.09 -14.14
CA ARG A 109 -9.42 -0.16 -14.00
C ARG A 109 -10.18 -0.13 -12.67
N ASN A 110 -11.31 -0.83 -12.60
CA ASN A 110 -12.10 -0.93 -11.37
C ASN A 110 -11.19 -1.29 -10.18
N ILE A 111 -11.27 -0.53 -9.08
CA ILE A 111 -10.56 -0.80 -7.81
C ILE A 111 -10.83 -2.22 -7.30
N LEU A 112 -12.00 -2.77 -7.64
CA LEU A 112 -12.41 -4.15 -7.36
C LEU A 112 -11.53 -5.21 -8.05
N ASN A 113 -10.72 -4.83 -9.04
CA ASN A 113 -9.77 -5.72 -9.71
C ASN A 113 -8.33 -5.59 -9.19
N MET A 114 -8.10 -4.81 -8.13
CA MET A 114 -6.80 -4.76 -7.48
C MET A 114 -6.56 -6.05 -6.70
N CYS A 115 -5.43 -6.70 -6.94
CA CYS A 115 -4.88 -7.63 -5.97
C CYS A 115 -4.51 -6.82 -4.70
N ALA A 116 -4.86 -7.31 -3.52
CA ALA A 116 -4.46 -6.68 -2.25
C ALA A 116 -4.71 -5.14 -2.20
N PRO A 117 -5.95 -4.65 -2.04
CA PRO A 117 -6.24 -3.21 -2.04
C PRO A 117 -5.46 -2.43 -0.97
N TYR A 118 -5.10 -3.08 0.14
CA TYR A 118 -4.26 -2.51 1.20
C TYR A 118 -2.82 -2.23 0.76
N ALA A 119 -2.32 -2.89 -0.29
CA ALA A 119 -1.00 -2.63 -0.87
C ALA A 119 -0.89 -1.21 -1.47
N TYR A 120 -2.02 -0.56 -1.78
CA TYR A 120 -2.08 0.82 -2.22
C TYR A 120 -1.27 1.76 -1.31
N TYR A 121 -1.35 1.58 0.02
CA TYR A 121 -0.69 2.46 1.00
C TYR A 121 0.82 2.34 1.00
N LEU A 122 1.33 1.11 0.83
CA LEU A 122 2.78 0.88 0.75
C LEU A 122 3.36 1.65 -0.43
N CYS A 123 2.62 1.74 -1.52
CA CYS A 123 3.08 2.44 -2.72
C CYS A 123 2.93 3.95 -2.60
N VAL A 124 1.84 4.44 -1.99
CA VAL A 124 1.74 5.87 -1.65
C VAL A 124 2.89 6.27 -0.72
N TYR A 125 3.25 5.44 0.26
CA TYR A 125 4.37 5.73 1.16
C TYR A 125 5.71 5.85 0.42
N ILE A 126 6.00 4.98 -0.54
CA ILE A 126 7.20 5.11 -1.39
C ILE A 126 7.15 6.39 -2.22
N HIS A 127 6.02 6.67 -2.89
CA HIS A 127 5.89 7.88 -3.70
C HIS A 127 6.08 9.14 -2.87
N LEU A 128 5.47 9.21 -1.69
CA LEU A 128 5.65 10.33 -0.75
C LEU A 128 7.11 10.41 -0.28
N SER A 129 7.78 9.29 -0.05
CA SER A 129 9.19 9.28 0.35
C SER A 129 10.14 9.76 -0.75
N ILE A 130 9.79 9.53 -2.02
CA ILE A 130 10.51 10.03 -3.21
C ILE A 130 10.21 11.52 -3.47
N LEU A 131 9.00 11.98 -3.13
CA LEU A 131 8.58 13.37 -3.31
C LEU A 131 8.90 14.25 -2.09
N ALA A 132 9.24 13.65 -0.96
CA ALA A 132 9.55 14.38 0.26
C ALA A 132 10.80 15.26 0.04
N PRO A 133 10.73 16.55 0.40
CA PRO A 133 11.84 17.51 0.28
C PRO A 133 12.93 17.29 1.33
#